data_AF-A0A7S3H0Z7-F1
#
_entry.id   AF-A0A7S3H0Z7-F1
#
_cell.length_a   1.000
_cell.length_b   1.000
_cell.length_c   1.000
_cell.angle_alpha   90.00
_cell.angle_beta   90.00
_cell.angle_gamma   90.00
#
_symmetry.space_group_name_H-M   'P 1'
#
loop_
_entity.id
_entity.type
_entity.pdbx_description
1 polymer ?
#
loop_
_entity_poly.entity_id
_entity_poly.type
_entity_poly.pdbx_seq_one_letter_code
_entity_poly.pdbx_strand_id
1 'polypeptide(L)'
;FLLRGRCGAALAMAQEICQYIDKKASPIVDPMVVATVLAKPELPVPFMMRWLMQNFNSAKEFMATTNCGEAELLKMDIQKLQAEIQELQDQLAPRPATAEKAEQEAQ
;
A
#
# COMPACT_ATOMS: atom_id res chain seq x y z
N PHE A 1 -30.26 23.21 38.19
CA PHE A 1 -29.94 21.77 38.32
C PHE A 1 -29.80 21.00 36.99
N LEU A 2 -30.40 21.43 35.87
CA LEU A 2 -30.34 20.70 34.59
C LEU A 2 -29.05 20.86 33.77
N LEU A 3 -28.20 21.84 34.07
CA LEU A 3 -26.92 22.05 33.37
C LEU A 3 -25.76 21.18 33.91
N ARG A 4 -25.92 20.57 35.08
CA ARG A 4 -24.87 19.76 35.73
C ARG A 4 -24.82 18.31 35.20
N GLY A 5 -25.90 17.81 34.60
CA GLY A 5 -25.98 16.46 34.04
C GLY A 5 -25.33 16.30 32.66
N ARG A 6 -25.34 17.35 31.82
CA ARG A 6 -24.80 17.28 30.44
C ARG A 6 -23.27 17.24 30.39
N CYS A 7 -22.57 17.85 31.36
CA CYS A 7 -21.11 17.77 31.47
C CYS A 7 -20.62 16.37 31.89
N GLY A 8 -21.35 15.66 32.76
CA GLY A 8 -20.95 14.33 33.24
C GLY A 8 -20.98 13.27 32.13
N ALA A 9 -22.02 13.29 31.29
CA ALA A 9 -22.14 12.35 30.17
C ALA A 9 -21.06 12.57 29.09
N ALA A 10 -20.72 13.82 28.80
CA ALA A 10 -19.65 14.16 27.85
C ALA A 10 -18.26 13.72 28.37
N LEU A 11 -18.00 13.89 29.67
CA LEU A 11 -16.77 13.43 30.32
C LEU A 11 -16.67 11.89 30.32
N ALA A 12 -17.77 11.19 30.59
CA ALA A 12 -17.82 9.73 30.53
C ALA A 12 -17.53 9.22 29.11
N MET A 13 -18.19 9.78 28.08
CA MET A 13 -17.90 9.39 26.69
C MET A 13 -16.46 9.73 26.28
N ALA A 14 -15.92 10.89 26.69
CA ALA A 14 -14.54 11.24 26.41
C ALA A 14 -13.57 10.22 27.03
N GLN A 15 -13.83 9.79 28.26
CA GLN A 15 -13.03 8.77 28.94
C GLN A 15 -13.11 7.40 28.24
N GLU A 16 -14.30 7.00 27.79
CA GLU A 16 -14.48 5.76 27.02
C GLU A 16 -13.73 5.81 25.68
N ILE A 17 -13.79 6.94 24.97
CA ILE A 17 -13.06 7.13 23.71
C ILE A 17 -11.54 7.06 23.95
N CYS A 18 -11.02 7.75 24.97
CA CYS A 18 -9.58 7.67 25.29
C CYS A 18 -9.15 6.22 25.59
N GLN A 19 -9.95 5.49 26.38
CA GLN A 19 -9.64 4.08 26.66
C GLN A 19 -9.67 3.21 25.41
N TYR A 20 -10.58 3.48 24.47
CA TYR A 20 -10.62 2.77 23.20
C TYR A 20 -9.37 3.07 22.36
N ILE A 21 -8.99 4.35 22.26
CA ILE A 21 -7.80 4.77 21.53
C ILE A 21 -6.58 4.04 22.09
N ASP A 22 -6.35 4.14 23.39
CA ASP A 22 -5.18 3.54 24.05
C ASP A 22 -5.13 2.01 23.89
N LYS A 23 -6.28 1.33 24.01
CA LYS A 23 -6.34 -0.13 24.02
C LYS A 23 -6.43 -0.76 22.63
N LYS A 24 -7.00 -0.05 21.65
CA LYS A 24 -7.36 -0.64 20.34
C LYS A 24 -6.73 0.09 19.17
N ALA A 25 -6.67 1.43 19.19
CA ALA A 25 -6.17 2.20 18.05
C ALA A 25 -4.65 2.38 18.10
N SER A 26 -4.09 2.86 19.22
CA SER A 26 -2.67 3.15 19.38
C SER A 26 -1.75 1.96 19.04
N PRO A 27 -2.04 0.71 19.45
CA PRO A 27 -1.20 -0.43 19.10
C PRO A 27 -1.09 -0.71 17.60
N ILE A 28 -2.03 -0.22 16.79
CA ILE A 28 -2.07 -0.39 15.34
C ILE A 28 -1.48 0.84 14.64
N VAL A 29 -1.91 2.03 15.07
CA VAL A 29 -1.55 3.30 14.42
C VAL A 29 -0.11 3.69 14.73
N ASP A 30 0.37 3.52 15.96
CA ASP A 30 1.70 4.01 16.34
C ASP A 30 2.82 3.31 15.55
N PRO A 31 2.85 1.96 15.42
CA PRO A 31 3.89 1.31 14.63
C PRO A 31 3.78 1.62 13.13
N MET A 32 2.56 1.79 12.61
CA MET A 32 2.33 2.20 11.22
C MET A 32 2.90 3.58 10.92
N VAL A 33 2.62 4.55 11.81
CA VAL A 33 3.11 5.93 11.67
C VAL A 33 4.63 5.95 11.78
N VAL A 34 5.21 5.21 12.73
CA VAL A 34 6.67 5.07 12.84
C VAL A 34 7.26 4.52 11.53
N ALA A 35 6.70 3.45 10.98
CA ALA A 35 7.15 2.89 9.70
C ALA A 35 7.05 3.91 8.55
N THR A 36 5.99 4.72 8.53
CA THR A 36 5.76 5.75 7.50
C THR A 36 6.77 6.88 7.60
N VAL A 37 7.05 7.36 8.81
CA VAL A 37 8.03 8.43 9.05
C VAL A 37 9.44 7.96 8.70
N LEU A 38 9.78 6.70 8.99
CA LEU A 38 11.08 6.13 8.65
C LEU A 38 11.26 5.94 7.14
N ALA A 39 10.24 5.41 6.47
CA ALA A 39 10.30 5.15 5.03
C ALA A 39 10.23 6.42 4.17
N LYS A 40 9.66 7.52 4.71
CA LYS A 40 9.44 8.79 4.00
C LYS A 40 8.88 8.60 2.58
N PRO A 41 7.80 7.83 2.42
CA PRO A 41 7.23 7.59 1.11
C PRO A 41 6.67 8.90 0.54
N GLU A 42 6.76 9.06 -0.79
CA GLU A 42 6.13 10.18 -1.51
C GLU A 42 4.61 10.18 -1.32
N LEU A 43 4.01 8.98 -1.26
CA LEU A 43 2.58 8.76 -1.04
C LEU A 43 2.35 8.00 0.29
N PRO A 44 2.12 8.71 1.41
CA PRO A 44 2.02 8.09 2.73
C PRO A 44 0.76 7.24 2.91
N VAL A 45 -0.38 7.63 2.34
CA VAL A 45 -1.64 6.88 2.51
C VAL A 45 -1.56 5.48 1.86
N PRO A 46 -1.15 5.32 0.58
CA PRO A 46 -0.94 3.99 -0.01
C PRO A 46 0.12 3.14 0.70
N PHE A 47 1.16 3.78 1.25
CA PHE A 47 2.16 3.08 2.06
C PHE A 47 1.54 2.52 3.35
N MET A 48 0.81 3.35 4.10
CA MET A 48 0.13 2.95 5.33
C MET A 48 -0.85 1.80 5.10
N MET A 49 -1.63 1.85 4.02
CA MET A 49 -2.58 0.79 3.67
C MET A 49 -1.87 -0.54 3.37
N ARG A 50 -0.76 -0.51 2.62
CA ARG A 50 0.06 -1.70 2.38
C ARG A 50 0.68 -2.24 3.66
N TRP A 51 1.18 -1.34 4.52
CA TRP A 51 1.74 -1.72 5.81
C TRP A 51 0.69 -2.41 6.69
N LEU A 52 -0.55 -1.90 6.74
CA LEU A 52 -1.65 -2.52 7.49
C LEU A 52 -1.97 -3.93 6.98
N MET A 53 -2.04 -4.13 5.65
CA MET A 53 -2.31 -5.46 5.06
C MET A 53 -1.20 -6.49 5.34
N GLN A 54 0.05 -6.04 5.48
CA GLN A 54 1.19 -6.93 5.76
C GLN A 54 1.29 -7.32 7.23
N ASN A 55 0.86 -6.44 8.14
CA ASN A 55 1.02 -6.63 9.58
C ASN A 55 -0.24 -7.15 10.28
N PHE A 56 -1.42 -7.02 9.65
CA PHE A 56 -2.70 -7.44 10.24
C PHE A 56 -3.55 -8.25 9.25
N ASN A 57 -3.86 -9.50 9.62
CA ASN A 57 -4.71 -10.38 8.82
C ASN A 57 -6.14 -9.84 8.67
N SER A 58 -6.68 -9.20 9.71
CA SER A 58 -8.00 -8.57 9.67
C SER A 58 -8.07 -7.43 8.66
N ALA A 59 -6.98 -6.66 8.50
CA ALA A 59 -6.91 -5.61 7.49
C ALA A 59 -6.84 -6.21 6.08
N LYS A 60 -6.13 -7.32 5.90
CA LYS A 60 -6.05 -8.03 4.62
C LYS A 60 -7.42 -8.56 4.17
N GLU A 61 -8.19 -9.15 5.08
CA GLU A 61 -9.56 -9.63 4.82
C GLU A 61 -10.54 -8.50 4.55
N PHE A 62 -10.44 -7.39 5.30
CA PHE A 62 -11.29 -6.22 5.11
C PHE A 62 -11.02 -5.54 3.76
N MET A 63 -9.77 -5.42 3.34
CA MET A 63 -9.41 -4.84 2.04
C MET A 63 -9.80 -5.75 0.87
N ALA A 64 -9.77 -7.07 1.04
CA ALA A 64 -10.24 -8.00 0.02
C ALA A 64 -11.76 -7.91 -0.23
N THR A 65 -12.52 -7.41 0.75
CA THR A 65 -13.98 -7.24 0.64
C THR A 65 -14.41 -5.80 0.32
N THR A 66 -13.48 -4.85 0.31
CA THR A 66 -13.77 -3.42 0.09
C THR A 66 -13.13 -2.94 -1.22
N ASN A 67 -13.89 -2.26 -2.08
CA ASN A 67 -13.44 -1.72 -3.38
C ASN A 67 -12.18 -0.83 -3.31
N CYS A 68 -11.81 -0.34 -2.12
CA CYS A 68 -10.59 0.44 -1.90
C CYS A 68 -9.31 -0.41 -1.98
N GLY A 69 -9.38 -1.70 -1.62
CA GLY A 69 -8.27 -2.65 -1.79
C GLY A 69 -8.08 -3.06 -3.25
N GLU A 70 -9.17 -3.20 -4.00
CA GLU A 70 -9.13 -3.55 -5.43
C GLU A 70 -8.36 -2.50 -6.25
N ALA A 71 -8.53 -1.21 -5.99
CA ALA A 71 -7.86 -0.16 -6.76
C ALA A 71 -6.33 -0.17 -6.62
N GLU A 72 -5.80 -0.44 -5.42
CA GLU A 72 -4.34 -0.55 -5.22
C GLU A 72 -3.80 -1.91 -5.69
N LEU A 73 -4.55 -3.00 -5.53
CA LEU A 73 -4.20 -4.28 -6.13
C LEU A 73 -4.13 -4.18 -7.66
N LEU A 74 -5.13 -3.55 -8.28
CA LEU A 74 -5.18 -3.30 -9.72
C LEU A 74 -4.01 -2.43 -10.20
N LYS A 75 -3.58 -1.41 -9.42
CA LYS A 75 -2.38 -0.64 -9.77
C LYS A 75 -1.11 -1.48 -9.71
N MET A 76 -0.98 -2.36 -8.72
CA MET A 76 0.15 -3.29 -8.63
C MET A 76 0.15 -4.28 -9.80
N ASP A 77 -1.02 -4.81 -10.17
CA ASP A 77 -1.18 -5.71 -11.30
C ASP A 77 -0.88 -5.01 -12.62
N ILE A 78 -1.30 -3.75 -12.80
CA ILE A 78 -0.93 -2.93 -13.96
C ILE A 78 0.59 -2.76 -14.05
N GLN A 79 1.27 -2.43 -12.95
CA GLN A 79 2.74 -2.28 -12.96
C GLN A 79 3.45 -3.60 -13.30
N LYS A 80 2.98 -4.71 -12.75
CA LYS A 80 3.54 -6.04 -13.04
C LYS A 80 3.35 -6.42 -14.50
N LEU A 81 2.15 -6.24 -15.03
CA LEU A 81 1.84 -6.54 -16.43
C LEU A 81 2.61 -5.61 -17.40
N GLN A 82 2.81 -4.34 -17.04
CA GLN A 82 3.65 -3.44 -17.84
C GLN A 82 5.12 -3.87 -17.88
N ALA A 83 5.66 -4.33 -16.76
CA ALA A 83 7.02 -4.88 -16.71
C ALA A 83 7.14 -6.15 -17.57
N GLU A 84 6.15 -7.04 -17.52
CA GLU A 84 6.11 -8.26 -18.32
C GLU A 84 5.96 -7.96 -19.82
N ILE A 85 5.13 -6.98 -20.19
CA ILE A 85 5.03 -6.50 -21.58
C ILE A 85 6.38 -5.96 -22.06
N GLN A 86 7.07 -5.16 -21.24
CA GLN A 86 8.38 -4.63 -21.60
C GLN A 86 9.40 -5.75 -21.80
N GLU A 87 9.45 -6.72 -20.90
CA GLU A 87 10.34 -7.87 -21.01
C GLU A 87 10.07 -8.68 -22.29
N LEU A 88 8.80 -8.95 -22.60
CA LEU A 88 8.41 -9.66 -23.81
C LEU A 88 8.72 -8.84 -25.09
N GLN A 89 8.57 -7.51 -25.03
CA GLN A 89 8.96 -6.62 -26.13
C GLN A 89 10.48 -6.62 -26.35
N ASP A 90 11.27 -6.65 -25.28
CA ASP A 90 12.73 -6.74 -25.36
C ASP A 90 13.18 -8.09 -25.93
N GLN A 91 12.46 -9.18 -25.64
CA GLN A 91 12.70 -10.50 -26.22
C GLN A 91 12.32 -10.59 -27.72
N LEU A 92 11.29 -9.84 -28.14
CA LEU A 92 10.83 -9.78 -29.52
C LEU A 92 11.55 -8.72 -30.36
N ALA A 93 12.27 -7.79 -29.73
CA ALA A 93 13.12 -6.84 -30.44
C ALA A 93 14.13 -7.64 -31.27
N PRO A 94 14.15 -7.46 -32.60
CA PRO A 94 15.02 -8.24 -33.46
C PRO A 94 16.47 -7.98 -33.03
N ARG A 95 17.15 -9.06 -32.64
CA ARG A 95 18.60 -9.09 -32.40
C ARG A 95 19.24 -8.37 -33.60
N PRO A 96 19.82 -7.16 -33.45
CA PRO A 96 20.42 -6.48 -34.57
C PRO A 96 21.50 -7.40 -35.13
N ALA A 97 21.40 -7.66 -36.42
CA ALA A 97 22.22 -8.57 -37.19
C ALA A 97 23.72 -8.33 -36.95
N THR A 98 24.32 -9.07 -36.03
CA THR A 98 25.78 -9.29 -35.99
C THR A 98 26.12 -10.61 -36.69
N ALA A 99 25.53 -10.85 -37.86
CA ALA A 99 25.78 -12.03 -38.68
C ALA A 99 25.87 -11.76 -40.20
N GLU A 100 25.93 -10.50 -40.64
CA GLU A 100 26.04 -10.15 -42.09
C GLU A 100 27.34 -9.40 -42.46
N LYS A 101 28.44 -9.61 -41.71
CA LYS A 101 29.78 -9.10 -42.08
C LYS A 101 30.87 -10.16 -42.04
N ALA A 102 30.57 -11.38 -42.50
CA ALA A 102 31.58 -12.44 -42.66
C ALA A 102 31.68 -13.04 -44.08
N GLU A 103 30.92 -12.54 -45.06
CA GLU A 103 30.87 -13.13 -46.42
C GLU A 103 31.25 -12.18 -47.56
N GLN A 104 31.93 -11.07 -47.26
CA GLN A 104 32.53 -10.18 -48.28
C GLN A 104 34.01 -9.85 -47.97
N GLU A 105 34.79 -10.82 -47.51
CA GLU A 105 36.26 -10.80 -47.57
C GLU A 105 36.77 -12.22 -47.92
N ALA A 106 36.25 -12.80 -48.99
CA ALA A 106 36.81 -14.01 -49.62
C ALA A 106 36.34 -14.08 -51.09
N GLN A 107 36.67 -13.06 -51.88
CA GLN A 107 36.74 -13.14 -53.34
C GLN A 107 38.11 -12.61 -53.78
#